data_AF-F3C3W3-F1
#
_entry.id   AF-F3C3W3-F1
#
_cell.length_a   1.000
_cell.length_b   1.000
_cell.length_c   1.000
_cell.angle_alpha   90.00
_cell.angle_beta   90.00
_cell.angle_gamma   90.00
#
_symmetry.space_group_name_H-M   'P 1'
#
loop_
_entity.id
_entity.type
_entity.pdbx_description
1 polymer ?
#
loop_
_entity_poly.entity_id
_entity_poly.type
_entity_poly.pdbx_seq_one_letter_code
_entity_poly.pdbx_strand_id
1 'polypeptide(L)' 'ITASHLGIRTVDIGLPTFAMHSIRELAGSHDLAHLVKVLSAFYASHELP' A
#
# COMPACT_ATOMS: atom_id res chain seq x y z
N ILE A 1 -13.54 -7.38 -1.10
CA ILE A 1 -13.78 -8.39 -2.18
C ILE A 1 -12.72 -9.47 -2.14
N THR A 2 -11.45 -9.14 -2.35
CA THR A 2 -10.36 -10.12 -2.49
C THR A 2 -10.09 -10.93 -1.22
N ALA A 3 -9.76 -10.27 -0.10
CA ALA A 3 -9.42 -10.96 1.15
C ALA A 3 -10.64 -11.44 1.96
N SER A 4 -11.82 -10.84 1.71
CA SER A 4 -13.07 -11.16 2.40
C SER A 4 -13.49 -12.63 2.25
N HIS A 5 -13.13 -13.28 1.14
CA HIS A 5 -13.42 -14.70 0.92
C HIS A 5 -12.49 -15.65 1.69
N LEU A 6 -11.33 -15.17 2.15
CA LEU A 6 -10.34 -15.97 2.87
C LEU A 6 -10.39 -15.77 4.39
N GLY A 7 -11.18 -14.80 4.87
CA GLY A 7 -11.29 -14.48 6.30
C GLY A 7 -10.02 -13.84 6.91
N ILE A 8 -9.12 -13.30 6.07
CA ILE A 8 -7.86 -12.71 6.51
C ILE A 8 -8.08 -11.24 6.91
N ARG A 9 -7.53 -10.82 8.06
CA ARG A 9 -7.52 -9.41 8.48
C ARG A 9 -6.74 -8.58 7.46
N THR A 10 -7.36 -7.51 6.98
CA THR A 10 -6.84 -6.73 5.85
C THR A 10 -6.74 -5.26 6.25
N VAL A 11 -5.68 -4.61 5.78
CA VAL A 11 -5.50 -3.16 5.80
C VAL A 11 -5.17 -2.73 4.38
N ASP A 12 -5.97 -1.84 3.81
CA ASP A 12 -5.72 -1.26 2.49
C ASP A 12 -4.90 0.01 2.64
N ILE A 13 -3.74 0.06 1.98
CA ILE A 13 -2.85 1.22 1.97
C ILE A 13 -2.52 1.60 0.53
N GLY A 14 -2.20 2.88 0.31
CA GLY A 14 -1.84 3.40 -1.00
C GLY A 14 -1.00 4.67 -0.89
N LEU A 15 -0.40 5.07 -2.00
CA LEU A 15 0.32 6.34 -2.09
C LEU A 15 -0.66 7.49 -2.30
N PRO A 16 -0.37 8.69 -1.77
CA PRO A 16 -1.13 9.87 -2.13
C PRO A 16 -0.85 10.24 -3.60
N THR A 17 -1.91 10.41 -4.37
CA THR A 17 -1.84 10.77 -5.79
C THR A 17 -2.76 11.94 -6.10
N PHE A 18 -2.36 12.77 -7.05
CA PHE A 18 -3.24 13.76 -7.68
C PHE A 18 -3.84 13.24 -8.98
N ALA A 19 -5.06 13.71 -9.27
CA ALA A 19 -5.78 13.46 -10.51
C ALA A 19 -6.06 11.97 -10.80
N MET A 20 -6.45 11.19 -9.78
CA MET A 20 -6.87 9.80 -9.96
C MET A 20 -7.97 9.70 -11.04
N HIS A 21 -7.79 8.78 -11.99
CA HIS A 21 -8.59 8.61 -13.23
C HIS A 21 -8.30 9.59 -14.38
N SER A 22 -7.22 10.38 -14.31
CA SER A 22 -6.72 11.20 -15.42
C SER A 22 -5.93 10.36 -16.45
N ILE A 23 -5.84 10.85 -17.69
CA ILE A 23 -4.87 10.32 -18.69
C ILE A 23 -3.41 10.41 -18.19
N ARG A 24 -3.15 11.31 -17.24
CA ARG A 24 -1.86 11.49 -16.60
C ARG A 24 -2.05 11.82 -15.12
N GLU A 25 -1.62 10.90 -14.27
CA GLU A 25 -1.65 11.02 -12.80
C GLU A 25 -0.29 11.48 -12.27
N LEU A 26 -0.25 11.94 -11.02
CA LEU A 26 0.95 12.41 -10.35
C LEU A 26 1.03 11.85 -8.92
N ALA A 27 2.22 11.41 -8.50
CA ALA A 27 2.52 10.99 -7.14
C ALA A 27 3.78 11.71 -6.64
N GLY A 28 3.99 11.75 -5.31
CA GLY A 28 5.21 12.29 -4.75
C GLY A 28 6.43 11.44 -5.09
N SER A 29 7.55 12.08 -5.43
CA SER A 29 8.79 11.39 -5.82
C SER A 29 9.40 10.53 -4.70
N HIS A 30 9.11 10.86 -3.44
CA HIS A 30 9.63 10.14 -2.27
C HIS A 30 8.66 9.06 -1.76
N ASP A 31 7.38 9.13 -2.14
CA ASP A 31 6.33 8.26 -1.61
C ASP A 31 6.59 6.79 -1.94
N LEU A 32 7.13 6.52 -3.14
CA LEU A 32 7.53 5.17 -3.53
C LEU A 32 8.58 4.57 -2.57
N ALA A 33 9.60 5.35 -2.20
CA ALA A 33 10.65 4.87 -1.30
C ALA A 33 10.10 4.57 0.10
N HIS A 34 9.15 5.39 0.59
CA HIS A 34 8.47 5.16 1.86
C HIS A 34 7.61 3.89 1.83
N LEU A 35 6.86 3.66 0.75
CA LEU A 35 6.04 2.46 0.61
C LEU A 35 6.89 1.19 0.52
N VAL A 36 7.99 1.22 -0.22
CA VAL A 36 8.93 0.09 -0.26
C VAL A 36 9.46 -0.20 1.14
N LYS A 37 9.87 0.83 1.90
CA LYS A 37 10.38 0.66 3.26
C LYS A 37 9.36 0.00 4.20
N VAL A 38 8.10 0.45 4.19
CA VAL A 38 7.07 -0.11 5.09
C VAL A 38 6.68 -1.53 4.70
N LEU A 39 6.57 -1.84 3.40
CA LEU A 39 6.27 -3.19 2.93
C LEU A 39 7.41 -4.16 3.24
N SER A 40 8.66 -3.74 3.06
CA SER A 40 9.82 -4.54 3.47
C SER A 40 9.82 -4.82 4.98
N ALA A 41 9.47 -3.82 5.80
CA ALA A 41 9.36 -4.01 7.25
C ALA A 41 8.23 -4.99 7.61
N PHE A 42 7.08 -4.91 6.93
CA PHE A 42 5.96 -5.83 7.12
C PHE A 42 6.31 -7.27 6.73
N TYR A 43 7.02 -7.48 5.63
CA TYR A 43 7.47 -8.83 5.25
C TYR A 43 8.55 -9.40 6.17
N ALA A 44 9.30 -8.56 6.86
CA ALA A 44 10.31 -8.97 7.84
C ALA A 44 9.74 -9.16 9.25
N SER A 45 8.51 -8.70 9.54
CA SER A 45 7.87 -8.89 10.83
C SER A 45 7.41 -10.33 11.00
N HIS A 46 7.91 -11.02 12.04
CA HIS A 46 7.56 -12.41 12.33
C HIS A 46 6.27 -12.54 13.16
N GLU A 47 5.81 -11.45 13.75
CA GLU A 47 4.63 -11.39 14.60
C GLU A 47 3.67 -10.32 14.08
N LEU A 48 2.38 -10.66 14.11
CA LEU A 48 1.27 -9.75 13.83
C LEU A 48 0.44 -9.61 15.12
N PRO A 49 -0.11 -8.42 15.40
CA PRO A 49 -0.96 -8.19 16.58
C PRO A 49 -2.24 -9.02 16.54
#